data_AF-A0A2H0HI73-F1
#
_entry.id   AF-A0A2H0HI73-F1
#
_cell.length_a   1.000
_cell.length_b   1.000
_cell.length_c   1.000
_cell.angle_alpha   90.00
_cell.angle_beta   90.00
_cell.angle_gamma   90.00
#
_symmetry.space_group_name_H-M   'P 1'
#
loop_
_entity.id
_entity.type
_entity.pdbx_description
1 polymer ?
#
loop_
_entity_poly.entity_id
_entity_poly.type
_entity_poly.pdbx_seq_one_letter_code
_entity_poly.pdbx_strand_id
1 'polypeptide(L)' 'DVYITKLRKHLSSDASIQIITIHGDGYRLVTEGK' A
#
# COMPACT_ATOMS: atom_id res chain seq x y z
N ASP A 1 -1.81 9.51 -5.27
CA ASP A 1 -2.50 8.62 -6.23
C ASP A 1 -1.67 7.95 -7.30
N VAL A 2 -1.26 8.61 -8.39
CA VAL A 2 -0.66 7.94 -9.56
C VAL A 2 0.47 6.97 -9.20
N TYR A 3 1.39 7.41 -8.33
CA TYR A 3 2.51 6.58 -7.88
C TYR A 3 2.09 5.47 -6.93
N ILE A 4 1.13 5.72 -6.03
CA ILE A 4 0.59 4.68 -5.13
C ILE A 4 -0.10 3.59 -5.95
N THR A 5 -0.84 3.96 -6.99
CA THR A 5 -1.46 2.98 -7.91
C THR A 5 -0.41 2.16 -8.66
N LYS A 6 0.70 2.79 -9.11
CA LYS A 6 1.83 2.04 -9.69
C LYS A 6 2.45 1.10 -8.66
N LEU A 7 2.69 1.56 -7.44
CA LEU A 7 3.28 0.77 -6.37
C LEU A 7 2.40 -0.43 -6.01
N ARG A 8 1.08 -0.24 -5.86
CA ARG A 8 0.10 -1.32 -5.65
C ARG A 8 0.15 -2.37 -6.76
N LYS A 9 0.31 -1.97 -8.02
CA LYS A 9 0.46 -2.92 -9.13
C LYS A 9 1.73 -3.76 -9.03
N HIS A 10 2.86 -3.15 -8.65
CA HIS A 10 4.12 -3.88 -8.47
C HIS A 10 4.07 -4.81 -7.27
N LEU A 11 3.40 -4.40 -6.19
CA LEU A 11 3.22 -5.18 -4.96
C LEU A 11 2.02 -6.14 -5.04
N SER A 12 1.31 -6.20 -6.17
CA SER A 12 0.13 -7.05 -6.34
C SER A 12 0.42 -8.54 -6.21
N SER A 13 1.68 -8.95 -6.39
CA SER A 13 2.13 -10.33 -6.17
C SER A 13 2.18 -10.70 -4.69
N ASP A 14 2.29 -9.71 -3.80
CA ASP A 14 2.36 -9.89 -2.35
C ASP A 14 1.04 -9.47 -1.71
N ALA A 15 0.15 -10.45 -1.53
CA ALA A 15 -1.13 -10.26 -0.85
C ALA A 15 -0.98 -9.86 0.63
N SER A 16 0.22 -10.03 1.20
CA SER A 16 0.56 -9.61 2.56
C SER A 16 0.70 -8.09 2.71
N ILE A 17 0.80 -7.34 1.60
CA ILE A 17 1.07 -5.91 1.63
C ILE A 17 -0.20 -5.12 1.34
N GLN A 18 -0.60 -4.28 2.29
CA GLN A 18 -1.75 -3.38 2.17
C GLN A 18 -1.31 -1.92 2.33
N ILE A 19 -1.81 -1.04 1.45
CA ILE A 19 -1.58 0.40 1.56
C ILE A 19 -2.89 1.07 1.95
N ILE A 20 -2.94 1.60 3.17
CA ILE A 20 -4.08 2.31 3.74
C ILE A 20 -3.89 3.81 3.50
N THR A 21 -4.92 4.49 2.99
CA THR A 21 -4.93 5.94 2.84
C THR A 21 -5.46 6.56 4.13
N ILE A 22 -4.63 7.35 4.82
CA ILE A 22 -5.02 8.11 6.01
C ILE A 22 -5.33 9.54 5.56
N HIS A 23 -6.61 9.90 5.59
CA HIS A 23 -7.06 11.21 5.18
C HIS A 23 -6.52 12.28 6.14
N GLY A 24 -5.66 13.17 5.66
CA GLY A 24 -5.01 14.22 6.46
C GLY A 24 -3.56 13.91 6.86
N ASP A 25 -3.13 12.65 6.87
CA ASP A 25 -1.78 12.23 7.27
C ASP A 25 -0.97 11.53 6.16
N GLY A 26 -1.63 11.05 5.09
CA GLY A 26 -0.96 10.47 3.92
C GLY A 26 -1.28 8.99 3.71
N TYR A 27 -0.25 8.15 3.55
CA TYR A 27 -0.40 6.72 3.25
C TYR A 27 0.40 5.89 4.24
N ARG A 28 -0.19 4.81 4.75
CA ARG A 28 0.49 3.83 5.60
C ARG A 28 0.59 2.50 4.87
N LEU A 29 1.80 1.98 4.79
CA LEU A 29 2.08 0.62 4.35
C LEU A 29 1.93 -0.30 5.56
N VAL A 30 1.16 -1.36 5.42
CA VAL A 30 0.98 -2.42 6.42
C VAL A 30 1.35 -3.74 5.77
N THR A 31 2.12 -4.56 6.47
CA THR A 31 2.53 -5.89 6.00
C THR A 31 2.05 -6.94 6.99
N GLU A 32 1.40 -8.00 6.53
CA GLU A 32 1.03 -9.18 7.35
C GLU A 32 2.24 -10.10 7.59
N GLY A 33 3.36 -9.51 8.02
CA GLY A 33 4.50 -10.24 8.55
C GLY A 33 4.28 -10.50 10.03
N LYS A 34 4.23 -11.79 10.42
CA LYS A 34 4.33 -12.21 11.82
C LYS A 34 5.56 -11.64 12.51
#